data_AF-A0A9P8UMA5-F1
#
_entry.id   AF-A0A9P8UMA5-F1
#
_cell.length_a   1.000
_cell.length_b   1.000
_cell.length_c   1.000
_cell.angle_alpha   90.00
_cell.angle_beta   90.00
_cell.angle_gamma   90.00
#
_symmetry.space_group_name_H-M   'P 1'
#
loop_
_entity.id
_entity.type
_entity.pdbx_description
1 polymer ?
#
loop_
_entity_poly.entity_id
_entity_poly.type
_entity_poly.pdbx_seq_one_letter_code
_entity_poly.pdbx_strand_id
1 'polypeptide(L)'
;MSTIGFRRPVFAEVILGTSSNPWTRDAFILFLSRHHCMENLEFSVDVEKYIDIYTKSTTNIPMSSTKRYSISSSWERLMQSYIEPGAPREVNVSGRIRDNLLNLPYILSPPKPSELYEAQRLVSALVDDSLAIFLESAGSSQPKTPIINRDTEFGNTSMPMGGRVWKSMTGILCFTRK
;
A
#
# COMPACT_ATOMS: atom_id res chain seq x y z
N MET A 1 27.81 -20.44 -11.12
CA MET A 1 26.81 -20.77 -10.09
C MET A 1 26.77 -19.60 -9.13
N SER A 2 25.77 -18.72 -9.25
CA SER A 2 25.72 -17.47 -8.50
C SER A 2 25.21 -17.73 -7.08
N THR A 3 26.05 -17.47 -6.09
CA THR A 3 25.64 -17.35 -4.69
C THR A 3 24.59 -16.25 -4.59
N ILE A 4 23.33 -16.65 -4.40
CA ILE A 4 22.23 -15.73 -4.07
C ILE A 4 22.53 -15.24 -2.65
N GLY A 5 23.21 -14.11 -2.55
CA GLY A 5 23.25 -13.37 -1.29
C GLY A 5 21.82 -13.07 -0.88
N PHE A 6 21.42 -13.53 0.31
CA PHE A 6 20.13 -13.26 0.93
C PHE A 6 20.01 -11.76 1.24
N ARG A 7 19.82 -10.92 0.21
CA ARG A 7 19.53 -9.50 0.41
C ARG A 7 18.08 -9.36 0.82
N ARG A 8 17.84 -8.56 1.86
CA ARG A 8 16.48 -8.17 2.26
C ARG A 8 15.80 -7.48 1.07
N PRO A 9 14.64 -7.98 0.59
CA PRO A 9 13.97 -7.39 -0.57
C PRO A 9 13.33 -6.06 -0.21
N VAL A 10 13.14 -5.22 -1.22
CA VAL A 10 12.36 -3.97 -1.08
C VAL A 10 10.88 -4.22 -1.37
N PHE A 11 10.00 -3.31 -0.92
CA PHE A 11 8.55 -3.43 -1.08
C PHE A 11 8.11 -3.83 -2.49
N ALA A 12 8.66 -3.14 -3.51
CA ALA A 12 8.33 -3.41 -4.91
C ALA A 12 8.63 -4.87 -5.31
N GLU A 13 9.70 -5.46 -4.80
CA GLU A 13 10.09 -6.85 -5.14
C GLU A 13 9.14 -7.87 -4.52
N VAL A 14 8.71 -7.62 -3.28
CA VAL A 14 7.73 -8.47 -2.59
C VAL A 14 6.36 -8.38 -3.26
N ILE A 15 5.91 -7.17 -3.57
CA ILE A 15 4.60 -6.93 -4.18
C ILE A 15 4.55 -7.40 -5.64
N LEU A 16 5.63 -7.24 -6.41
CA LEU A 16 5.74 -7.76 -7.78
C LEU A 16 6.01 -9.28 -7.85
N GLY A 17 6.30 -9.92 -6.71
CA GLY A 17 6.59 -11.36 -6.66
C GLY A 17 7.95 -11.74 -7.26
N THR A 18 8.90 -10.81 -7.29
CA THR A 18 10.27 -11.05 -7.76
C THR A 18 11.23 -11.42 -6.63
N SER A 19 10.78 -11.36 -5.38
CA SER A 19 11.51 -11.81 -4.20
C SER A 19 11.48 -13.34 -4.04
N SER A 20 12.55 -13.89 -3.45
CA SER A 20 12.66 -15.31 -3.13
C SER A 20 12.12 -15.65 -1.74
N ASN A 21 11.92 -16.95 -1.48
CA ASN A 21 11.67 -17.48 -0.13
C ASN A 21 12.73 -16.95 0.86
N PRO A 22 12.34 -16.49 2.07
CA PRO A 22 11.01 -16.55 2.70
C PRO A 22 10.07 -15.37 2.41
N TRP A 23 10.52 -14.36 1.66
CA TRP A 23 9.81 -13.10 1.48
C TRP A 23 8.94 -13.10 0.22
N THR A 24 8.20 -14.18 -0.05
CA THR A 24 7.36 -14.25 -1.24
C THR A 24 6.13 -13.34 -1.13
N ARG A 25 5.56 -12.98 -2.28
CA ARG A 25 4.32 -12.22 -2.35
C ARG A 25 3.19 -12.88 -1.56
N ASP A 26 3.00 -14.19 -1.73
CA ASP A 26 1.95 -14.94 -1.06
C ASP A 26 2.14 -14.96 0.46
N ALA A 27 3.38 -15.11 0.93
CA ALA A 27 3.70 -15.03 2.34
C ALA A 27 3.37 -13.63 2.91
N PHE A 28 3.63 -12.57 2.13
CA PHE A 28 3.28 -11.21 2.55
C PHE A 28 1.78 -10.95 2.56
N ILE A 29 1.04 -11.42 1.54
CA ILE A 29 -0.43 -11.32 1.51
C ILE A 29 -1.04 -12.05 2.71
N LEU A 30 -0.56 -13.26 3.01
CA LEU A 30 -0.99 -14.03 4.16
C LEU A 30 -0.66 -13.31 5.48
N PHE A 31 0.51 -12.70 5.57
CA PHE A 31 0.92 -11.90 6.73
C PHE A 31 -0.03 -10.72 6.94
N LEU A 32 -0.27 -9.90 5.90
CA LEU A 32 -1.19 -8.76 5.97
C LEU A 32 -2.60 -9.18 6.38
N SER A 33 -3.09 -10.32 5.88
CA SER A 33 -4.41 -10.85 6.24
C SER A 33 -4.50 -11.26 7.71
N ARG A 34 -3.43 -11.77 8.31
CA ARG A 34 -3.40 -12.17 9.74
C ARG A 34 -3.28 -10.97 10.67
N HIS A 35 -2.62 -9.92 10.20
CA HIS A 35 -2.34 -8.71 10.99
C HIS A 35 -3.35 -7.59 10.74
N HIS A 36 -4.44 -7.83 9.99
CA HIS A 36 -5.44 -6.81 9.65
C HIS A 36 -4.75 -5.56 9.08
N CYS A 37 -3.96 -5.75 8.02
CA CYS A 37 -3.24 -4.68 7.33
C CYS A 37 -3.57 -4.64 5.83
N MET A 38 -4.52 -5.48 5.38
CA MET A 38 -4.90 -5.60 3.97
C MET A 38 -5.67 -4.36 3.50
N GLU A 39 -6.49 -3.81 4.37
CA GLU A 39 -7.29 -2.60 4.17
C GLU A 39 -6.42 -1.40 3.77
N ASN A 40 -5.21 -1.28 4.33
CA ASN A 40 -4.27 -0.20 4.02
C ASN A 40 -3.76 -0.29 2.57
N LEU A 41 -3.51 -1.51 2.11
CA LEU A 41 -3.08 -1.76 0.74
C LEU A 41 -4.24 -1.57 -0.25
N GLU A 42 -5.43 -2.06 0.09
CA GLU A 42 -6.64 -1.89 -0.73
C GLU A 42 -7.07 -0.42 -0.83
N PHE A 43 -7.03 0.33 0.27
CA PHE A 43 -7.25 1.77 0.28
C PHE A 43 -6.30 2.48 -0.69
N SER A 44 -5.00 2.16 -0.63
CA SER A 44 -4.01 2.78 -1.51
C SER A 44 -4.31 2.53 -2.99
N VAL A 45 -4.75 1.33 -3.33
CA VAL A 45 -5.16 0.97 -4.70
C VAL A 45 -6.43 1.70 -5.13
N ASP A 46 -7.44 1.76 -4.27
CA ASP A 46 -8.71 2.40 -4.59
C ASP A 46 -8.58 3.93 -4.68
N VAL A 47 -7.69 4.54 -3.90
CA VAL A 47 -7.29 5.94 -4.05
C VAL A 47 -6.68 6.17 -5.43
N GLU A 48 -5.73 5.35 -5.88
CA GLU A 48 -5.15 5.49 -7.22
C GLU A 48 -6.21 5.36 -8.33
N LYS A 49 -7.17 4.43 -8.19
CA LYS A 49 -8.30 4.33 -9.13
C LYS A 49 -9.12 5.62 -9.16
N TYR A 50 -9.39 6.23 -8.00
CA TYR A 50 -10.08 7.52 -7.94
C TYR A 50 -9.32 8.62 -8.68
N ILE A 51 -8.01 8.73 -8.43
CA ILE A 51 -7.14 9.71 -9.11
C ILE A 51 -7.18 9.53 -10.62
N ASP A 52 -7.12 8.28 -11.08
CA ASP A 52 -7.20 7.90 -12.48
C ASP A 52 -8.52 8.31 -13.12
N ILE A 53 -9.65 7.97 -12.49
CA ILE A 53 -10.99 8.30 -12.97
C ILE A 53 -11.19 9.81 -13.02
N TYR A 54 -10.74 10.53 -11.98
CA TYR A 54 -10.81 11.99 -11.90
C TYR A 54 -10.02 12.65 -13.03
N THR A 55 -8.75 12.27 -13.19
CA THR A 55 -7.83 12.86 -14.18
C THR A 55 -8.29 12.61 -15.61
N LYS A 56 -8.74 11.39 -15.93
CA LYS A 56 -9.28 11.05 -17.27
C LYS A 56 -10.57 11.82 -17.58
N SER A 57 -11.30 12.23 -16.55
CA SER A 57 -12.58 12.92 -16.71
C SER A 57 -12.44 14.44 -16.82
N THR A 58 -11.42 15.05 -16.21
CA THR A 58 -11.17 16.51 -16.26
C THR A 58 -10.48 16.98 -17.54
N THR A 59 -9.86 16.09 -18.31
CA THR A 59 -9.26 16.41 -19.62
C THR A 59 -10.28 16.74 -20.72
N ASN A 60 -11.57 16.41 -20.51
CA ASN A 60 -12.64 16.63 -21.48
C ASN A 60 -13.64 17.67 -20.93
N ILE A 61 -13.42 18.95 -21.25
CA ILE A 61 -14.31 20.05 -20.83
C ILE A 61 -15.29 20.37 -21.97
N PRO A 62 -16.62 20.46 -21.71
CA PRO A 62 -17.28 20.30 -20.41
C PRO A 62 -17.49 18.83 -19.98
N MET A 63 -17.29 18.55 -18.68
CA MET A 63 -17.50 17.22 -18.11
C MET A 63 -18.97 16.83 -18.12
N SER A 64 -19.30 15.67 -18.69
CA SER A 64 -20.69 15.16 -18.71
C SER A 64 -21.20 14.83 -17.31
N SER A 65 -22.52 14.92 -17.12
CA SER A 65 -23.20 14.56 -15.87
C SER A 65 -22.89 13.12 -15.43
N THR A 66 -22.84 12.18 -16.38
CA THR A 66 -22.50 10.77 -16.11
C THR A 66 -21.09 10.59 -15.57
N LYS A 67 -20.09 11.31 -16.12
CA LYS A 67 -18.71 11.26 -15.61
C LYS A 67 -18.62 11.82 -14.20
N ARG A 68 -19.30 12.95 -13.95
CA ARG A 68 -19.37 13.57 -12.63
C ARG A 68 -19.97 12.63 -11.60
N TYR A 69 -21.08 11.97 -11.93
CA TYR A 69 -21.72 10.97 -11.07
C TYR A 69 -20.76 9.81 -10.76
N SER A 70 -20.08 9.26 -11.78
CA SER A 70 -19.12 8.17 -11.61
C SER A 70 -17.98 8.52 -10.63
N ILE A 71 -17.38 9.70 -10.76
CA ILE A 71 -16.33 10.17 -9.85
C ILE A 71 -16.90 10.32 -8.43
N SER A 72 -18.08 10.91 -8.30
CA SER A 72 -18.75 11.16 -7.01
C SER A 72 -19.07 9.85 -6.28
N SER A 73 -19.58 8.85 -7.00
CA SER A 73 -19.81 7.51 -6.44
C SER A 73 -18.51 6.79 -6.07
N SER A 74 -17.41 7.06 -6.78
CA SER A 74 -16.09 6.53 -6.40
C SER A 74 -15.57 7.17 -5.11
N TRP A 75 -15.80 8.48 -4.91
CA TRP A 75 -15.47 9.18 -3.66
C TRP A 75 -16.28 8.62 -2.49
N GLU A 76 -17.60 8.54 -2.65
CA GLU A 76 -18.51 7.99 -1.64
C GLU A 76 -18.11 6.60 -1.19
N ARG A 77 -17.75 5.73 -2.14
CA ARG A 77 -17.28 4.37 -1.85
C ARG A 77 -15.99 4.37 -1.02
N LEU A 78 -15.05 5.26 -1.32
CA LEU A 78 -13.82 5.41 -0.53
C LEU A 78 -14.16 5.81 0.91
N MET A 79 -15.06 6.77 1.09
CA MET A 79 -15.46 7.25 2.42
C MET A 79 -16.11 6.13 3.24
N GLN A 80 -17.14 5.48 2.70
CA GLN A 80 -17.91 4.44 3.37
C GLN A 80 -17.11 3.17 3.65
N SER A 81 -16.11 2.86 2.82
CA SER A 81 -15.34 1.62 2.96
C SER A 81 -14.18 1.77 3.93
N TYR A 82 -13.55 2.96 4.00
CA TYR A 82 -12.26 3.13 4.67
C TYR A 82 -12.19 4.29 5.67
N ILE A 83 -13.05 5.31 5.57
CA ILE A 83 -12.89 6.56 6.35
C ILE A 83 -13.99 6.75 7.40
N GLU A 84 -15.23 6.36 7.12
CA GLU A 84 -16.33 6.46 8.08
C GLU A 84 -16.02 5.68 9.37
N PRO A 85 -16.36 6.21 10.57
CA PRO A 85 -16.19 5.48 11.82
C PRO A 85 -16.98 4.16 11.79
N GLY A 86 -16.30 3.04 12.08
CA GLY A 86 -16.92 1.72 12.01
C GLY A 86 -17.06 1.17 10.59
N ALA A 87 -16.41 1.78 9.60
CA ALA A 87 -16.36 1.25 8.25
C ALA A 87 -15.78 -0.18 8.25
N PRO A 88 -16.25 -1.06 7.35
CA PRO A 88 -15.84 -2.46 7.32
C PRO A 88 -14.34 -2.66 7.06
N ARG A 89 -13.65 -1.64 6.53
CA ARG A 89 -12.22 -1.61 6.27
C ARG A 89 -11.60 -0.28 6.74
N GLU A 90 -12.08 0.23 7.89
CA GLU A 90 -11.61 1.50 8.44
C GLU A 90 -10.07 1.54 8.53
N VAL A 91 -9.45 2.51 7.87
CA VAL A 91 -7.99 2.70 7.93
C VAL A 91 -7.62 3.59 9.11
N ASN A 92 -6.44 3.35 9.68
CA ASN A 92 -5.96 4.13 10.82
C ASN A 92 -5.44 5.51 10.38
N VAL A 93 -6.34 6.48 10.28
CA VAL A 93 -6.03 7.90 10.05
C VAL A 93 -6.47 8.74 11.25
N SER A 94 -5.82 9.89 11.45
CA SER A 94 -6.20 10.78 12.56
C SER A 94 -7.64 11.30 12.40
N GLY A 95 -8.32 11.52 13.53
CA GLY A 95 -9.69 12.06 13.54
C GLY A 95 -9.82 13.35 12.74
N ARG A 96 -8.84 14.26 12.83
CA ARG A 96 -8.80 15.49 12.03
C ARG A 96 -8.86 15.23 10.53
N ILE A 97 -8.08 14.27 10.02
CA ILE A 97 -8.06 13.95 8.58
C ILE A 97 -9.38 13.33 8.15
N ARG A 98 -9.89 12.39 8.94
CA ARG A 98 -11.20 11.78 8.70
C ARG A 98 -12.30 12.84 8.63
N ASP A 99 -12.38 13.71 9.62
CA ASP A 99 -13.42 14.74 9.70
C ASP A 99 -13.30 15.70 8.51
N ASN A 100 -12.08 16.08 8.11
CA ASN A 100 -11.88 16.89 6.91
C ASN A 100 -12.42 16.21 5.65
N LEU A 101 -12.11 14.92 5.44
CA LEU A 101 -12.54 14.16 4.27
C LEU A 101 -14.06 13.99 4.20
N LEU A 102 -14.70 13.66 5.33
CA LEU A 102 -16.15 13.42 5.41
C LEU A 102 -16.97 14.71 5.23
N ASN A 103 -16.41 15.88 5.54
CA ASN A 103 -17.07 17.16 5.38
C ASN A 103 -16.99 17.74 3.95
N LEU A 104 -16.27 17.10 3.04
CA LEU A 104 -16.13 17.61 1.66
C LEU A 104 -17.42 17.38 0.85
N PRO A 105 -17.96 18.43 0.20
CA PRO A 105 -19.07 18.24 -0.72
C PRO A 105 -18.59 17.47 -1.95
N TYR A 106 -19.31 16.41 -2.32
CA TYR A 106 -18.94 15.57 -3.47
C TYR A 106 -20.03 15.39 -4.53
N ILE A 107 -21.30 15.73 -4.23
CA ILE A 107 -22.45 15.47 -5.13
C ILE A 107 -22.40 16.31 -6.41
N LEU A 108 -22.18 17.63 -6.28
CA LEU A 108 -22.20 18.56 -7.41
C LEU A 108 -20.82 18.81 -8.00
N SER A 109 -19.78 18.58 -7.21
CA SER A 109 -18.39 18.75 -7.60
C SER A 109 -17.57 17.72 -6.83
N PRO A 110 -17.08 16.66 -7.49
CA PRO A 110 -16.26 15.67 -6.82
C PRO A 110 -14.98 16.32 -6.27
N PRO A 111 -14.48 15.91 -5.09
CA PRO A 111 -13.29 16.50 -4.49
C PRO A 111 -12.03 16.24 -5.32
N LYS A 112 -11.04 17.13 -5.22
CA LYS A 112 -9.78 16.94 -5.96
C LYS A 112 -8.98 15.76 -5.38
N PRO A 113 -8.20 15.04 -6.20
CA PRO A 113 -7.21 14.07 -5.74
C PRO A 113 -6.33 14.54 -4.57
N SER A 114 -5.99 15.83 -4.55
CA SER A 114 -5.13 16.44 -3.51
C SER A 114 -5.69 16.29 -2.10
N GLU A 115 -7.01 16.18 -1.95
CA GLU A 115 -7.65 16.02 -0.64
C GLU A 115 -7.27 14.67 0.02
N LEU A 116 -6.92 13.65 -0.77
CA LEU A 116 -6.56 12.31 -0.27
C LEU A 116 -5.07 12.18 0.09
N TYR A 117 -4.21 13.14 -0.26
CA TYR A 117 -2.76 12.98 -0.14
C TYR A 117 -2.28 12.81 1.31
N GLU A 118 -2.91 13.48 2.26
CA GLU A 118 -2.54 13.33 3.68
C GLU A 118 -2.90 11.93 4.19
N ALA A 119 -4.12 11.44 3.92
CA ALA A 119 -4.55 10.10 4.28
C ALA A 119 -3.70 9.02 3.58
N GLN A 120 -3.47 9.17 2.27
CA GLN A 120 -2.66 8.23 1.48
C GLN A 120 -1.24 8.12 2.04
N ARG A 121 -0.63 9.24 2.47
CA ARG A 121 0.71 9.26 3.06
C ARG A 121 0.77 8.48 4.37
N LEU A 122 -0.20 8.67 5.27
CA LEU A 122 -0.26 7.96 6.54
C LEU A 122 -0.46 6.46 6.34
N VAL A 123 -1.42 6.09 5.48
CA VAL A 123 -1.69 4.69 5.18
C VAL A 123 -0.49 4.01 4.51
N SER A 124 0.21 4.70 3.61
CA SER A 124 1.44 4.19 3.00
C SER A 124 2.53 3.92 4.04
N ALA A 125 2.65 4.75 5.08
CA ALA A 125 3.59 4.51 6.17
C ALA A 125 3.23 3.25 6.96
N LEU A 126 1.95 3.00 7.22
CA LEU A 126 1.48 1.76 7.88
C LEU A 126 1.80 0.49 7.08
N VAL A 127 1.69 0.57 5.75
CA VAL A 127 2.08 -0.54 4.84
C VAL A 127 3.58 -0.78 4.90
N ASP A 128 4.38 0.29 4.94
CA ASP A 128 5.83 0.21 5.08
C ASP A 128 6.26 -0.41 6.43
N ASP A 129 5.61 -0.04 7.52
CA ASP A 129 5.83 -0.64 8.85
C ASP A 129 5.46 -2.14 8.85
N SER A 130 4.32 -2.48 8.23
CA SER A 130 3.88 -3.87 8.08
C SER A 130 4.89 -4.71 7.29
N LEU A 131 5.47 -4.14 6.23
CA LEU A 131 6.55 -4.79 5.48
C LEU A 131 7.79 -4.99 6.34
N ALA A 132 8.19 -4.00 7.13
CA ALA A 132 9.38 -4.11 7.98
C ALA A 132 9.26 -5.31 8.94
N ILE A 133 8.11 -5.45 9.61
CA ILE A 133 7.79 -6.55 10.52
C ILE A 133 7.73 -7.89 9.78
N PHE A 134 7.12 -7.93 8.59
CA PHE A 134 7.09 -9.13 7.76
C PHE A 134 8.51 -9.60 7.42
N LEU A 135 9.39 -8.70 7.01
CA LEU A 135 10.75 -9.05 6.62
C LEU A 135 11.54 -9.63 7.80
N GLU A 136 11.35 -9.10 9.00
CA GLU A 136 11.98 -9.59 10.24
C GLU A 136 11.44 -10.94 10.70
N SER A 137 10.12 -11.12 10.68
CA SER A 137 9.46 -12.36 11.11
C SER A 137 9.70 -13.53 10.13
N ALA A 138 9.63 -13.27 8.82
CA ALA A 138 9.88 -14.26 7.79
C ALA A 138 11.37 -14.66 7.72
N GLY A 139 12.28 -13.71 7.93
CA GLY A 139 13.72 -13.98 7.97
C GLY A 139 14.16 -14.80 9.19
N SER A 140 13.46 -14.65 10.32
CA SER A 140 13.78 -15.36 11.57
C SER A 140 13.29 -16.81 11.62
N SER A 141 12.41 -17.22 10.69
CA SER A 141 11.84 -18.58 10.64
C SER A 141 12.74 -19.59 9.91
N GLN A 142 13.97 -19.23 9.54
CA GLN A 142 14.93 -20.19 8.99
C GLN A 142 15.41 -21.13 10.11
N PRO A 143 15.34 -22.48 9.94
CA PRO A 143 16.00 -23.38 10.85
C PRO A 143 17.49 -23.04 10.86
N LYS A 144 18.00 -22.63 12.02
CA LYS A 144 19.44 -22.54 12.26
C LYS A 144 20.01 -23.94 12.06
N THR A 145 20.51 -24.23 10.87
CA THR A 145 21.42 -25.36 10.70
C THR A 145 22.59 -25.12 11.66
N PRO A 146 22.99 -26.09 12.50
CA PRO A 146 24.12 -25.89 13.40
C PRO A 146 25.38 -25.79 12.54
N ILE A 147 25.85 -24.57 12.29
CA ILE A 147 27.15 -24.33 11.67
C ILE A 147 28.21 -24.54 12.74
N ILE A 148 29.00 -25.59 12.57
CA ILE A 148 30.24 -25.82 13.31
C ILE A 148 31.19 -24.65 13.01
N ASN A 149 31.61 -23.94 14.07
CA ASN A 149 32.48 -22.76 14.04
C ASN A 149 33.74 -22.96 13.19
N ARG A 150 34.08 -21.95 12.38
CA ARG A 150 35.46 -21.46 12.16
C ARG A 150 35.44 -19.95 11.83
N ASP A 151 35.72 -19.16 12.86
CA ASP A 151 36.68 -18.05 12.92
C ASP A 151 36.80 -17.05 11.72
N THR A 152 36.45 -15.78 12.04
CA THR A 152 37.27 -14.55 11.85
C THR A 152 36.90 -13.55 10.72
N GLU A 153 36.65 -12.31 11.19
CA GLU A 153 37.05 -10.98 10.66
C GLU A 153 36.09 -9.99 9.97
N PHE A 154 36.41 -8.72 10.28
CA PHE A 154 35.67 -7.46 10.24
C PHE A 154 35.36 -6.90 8.84
N GLY A 155 34.33 -6.03 8.74
CA GLY A 155 34.26 -5.08 7.63
C GLY A 155 32.94 -4.33 7.39
N ASN A 156 32.73 -3.24 8.15
CA ASN A 156 32.16 -1.94 7.76
C ASN A 156 30.77 -1.83 7.08
N THR A 157 29.88 -1.20 7.84
CA THR A 157 28.58 -0.64 7.47
C THR A 157 28.70 0.52 6.47
N SER A 158 27.89 0.50 5.41
CA SER A 158 27.50 1.71 4.69
C SER A 158 26.10 1.53 4.12
N MET A 159 25.13 2.29 4.64
CA MET A 159 23.73 2.29 4.19
C MET A 159 23.52 3.38 3.13
N PRO A 160 22.92 3.10 1.96
CA PRO A 160 22.35 4.13 1.13
C PRO A 160 20.90 4.40 1.56
N MET A 161 20.64 5.64 1.97
CA MET A 161 19.32 6.26 1.98
C MET A 161 18.83 6.36 0.53
N GLY A 162 17.75 5.66 0.20
CA GLY A 162 17.15 5.69 -1.13
C GLY A 162 15.62 5.67 -1.03
N GLY A 163 15.01 6.85 -1.16
CA GLY A 163 13.57 7.07 -1.08
C GLY A 163 12.79 6.20 -2.07
N ARG A 164 11.71 5.57 -1.57
CA ARG A 164 10.85 4.71 -2.38
C ARG A 164 9.86 5.54 -3.19
N VAL A 165 9.94 5.37 -4.50
CA VAL A 165 9.05 5.96 -5.50
C VAL A 165 7.79 5.09 -5.60
N TRP A 166 6.68 5.56 -5.05
CA TRP A 166 5.34 4.95 -5.13
C TRP A 166 4.66 5.23 -6.48
N LYS A 167 5.38 5.11 -7.61
CA LYS A 167 4.77 5.36 -8.92
C LYS A 167 4.06 4.09 -9.40
N SER A 168 2.72 4.13 -9.31
CA SER A 168 1.77 3.28 -10.05
C SER A 168 1.55 1.86 -9.47
N MET A 169 0.74 1.76 -8.41
CA MET A 169 0.19 0.49 -7.90
C MET A 169 -0.95 -0.10 -8.76
N THR A 170 -1.42 0.64 -9.77
CA THR A 170 -2.53 0.27 -10.66
C THR A 170 -2.35 -1.06 -11.40
N GLY A 171 -1.11 -1.57 -11.52
CA GLY A 171 -0.83 -2.83 -12.21
C GLY A 171 -0.77 -4.09 -11.34
N ILE A 172 -0.77 -3.98 -9.99
CA ILE A 172 -0.30 -5.11 -9.16
C ILE A 172 -1.40 -5.80 -8.35
N LEU A 173 -2.55 -5.16 -8.11
CA LEU A 173 -3.62 -5.73 -7.26
C LEU A 173 -4.95 -5.97 -8.02
N CYS A 174 -4.87 -6.49 -9.24
CA CYS A 174 -5.99 -7.21 -9.85
C CYS A 174 -6.15 -8.58 -9.16
N PHE A 175 -6.59 -8.60 -7.91
CA PHE A 175 -7.08 -9.82 -7.26
C PHE A 175 -8.58 -9.72 -7.06
N THR A 176 -9.30 -10.40 -7.95
CA THR A 176 -10.70 -10.75 -7.81
C THR A 176 -10.85 -11.67 -6.59
N ARG A 177 -11.67 -11.26 -5.61
CA ARG A 177 -12.28 -12.21 -4.69
C ARG A 177 -13.10 -13.19 -5.54
N LYS A 178 -12.74 -14.47 -5.52
CA LYS A 178 -13.68 -15.56 -5.83
C LYS A 178 -14.40 -15.96 -4.54
#